data_AF-A0A6A0B7C1-F1
#
_entry.id   AF-A0A6A0B7C1-F1
#
_cell.length_a   1.000
_cell.length_b   1.000
_cell.length_c   1.000
_cell.angle_alpha   90.00
_cell.angle_beta   90.00
_cell.angle_gamma   90.00
#
_symmetry.space_group_name_H-M   'P 1'
#
loop_
_entity.id
_entity.type
_entity.pdbx_description
1 polymer ?
#
loop_
_entity_poly.entity_id
_entity_poly.type
_entity_poly.pdbx_seq_one_letter_code
_entity_poly.pdbx_strand_id
1 'polypeptide(L)'
;MIMKKKLILGAVGTIAAVTLFAGVVNADTTDPAPLIGESSIVINAGAITLDTVPSLTFEDQDITEDGFISDGEASDVFTITDLRGGDTGWILNAVASELTLTTGAYDLPVSDLTITPAEGGIEDSDVTGISGNIYQTEGTILKAGPDTNGKQEIDVDSSSLSAGEALKAGTYEGTITYTLGDEITE
;
A
#
# COMPACT_ATOMS: atom_id res chain seq x y z
N MET A 1 -14.54 -11.75 -17.78
CA MET A 1 -15.37 -12.99 -17.80
C MET A 1 -16.84 -12.58 -17.75
N ILE A 2 -17.54 -12.59 -18.89
CA ILE A 2 -18.91 -12.08 -19.04
C ILE A 2 -19.79 -13.25 -19.47
N MET A 3 -20.73 -13.69 -18.63
CA MET A 3 -21.74 -14.68 -19.03
C MET A 3 -23.07 -14.00 -19.33
N LYS A 4 -23.31 -13.75 -20.61
CA LYS A 4 -24.64 -13.43 -21.17
C LYS A 4 -25.42 -14.73 -21.35
N LYS A 5 -26.48 -14.96 -20.57
CA LYS A 5 -27.41 -16.08 -20.82
C LYS A 5 -28.55 -15.60 -21.72
N LYS A 6 -28.64 -16.19 -22.91
CA LYS A 6 -29.79 -16.12 -23.82
C LYS A 6 -30.72 -17.30 -23.52
N LEU A 7 -32.04 -17.08 -23.48
CA LEU A 7 -33.02 -18.15 -23.58
C LEU A 7 -34.03 -17.80 -24.67
N ILE A 8 -34.25 -18.76 -25.58
CA ILE A 8 -35.04 -18.66 -26.81
C ILE A 8 -36.24 -19.63 -26.71
N LEU A 9 -37.41 -19.13 -27.15
CA LEU A 9 -38.60 -19.75 -27.74
C LEU A 9 -39.07 -21.17 -27.35
N GLY A 10 -40.38 -21.29 -27.15
CA GLY A 10 -41.17 -22.51 -27.42
C GLY A 10 -42.67 -22.24 -27.27
N ALA A 11 -43.43 -22.35 -28.36
CA ALA A 11 -44.82 -21.94 -28.51
C ALA A 11 -45.84 -23.10 -28.42
N VAL A 12 -47.13 -22.72 -28.45
CA VAL A 12 -48.34 -23.52 -28.81
C VAL A 12 -48.79 -24.53 -27.73
N GLY A 13 -50.05 -24.64 -27.29
CA GLY A 13 -51.35 -24.05 -27.63
C GLY A 13 -52.46 -24.92 -27.00
N THR A 14 -53.70 -24.42 -26.99
CA THR A 14 -55.01 -25.12 -27.10
C THR A 14 -56.05 -24.46 -26.19
N ILE A 15 -57.09 -23.92 -26.84
CA ILE A 15 -58.26 -23.27 -26.24
C ILE A 15 -59.26 -24.36 -25.85
N ALA A 16 -59.60 -24.45 -24.57
CA ALA A 16 -60.77 -25.19 -24.09
C ALA A 16 -61.73 -24.19 -23.44
N ALA A 17 -62.89 -24.00 -24.08
CA ALA A 17 -63.97 -23.15 -23.59
C ALA A 17 -64.61 -23.78 -22.35
N VAL A 18 -64.41 -23.17 -21.18
CA VAL A 18 -65.12 -23.52 -19.94
C VAL A 18 -66.17 -22.46 -19.65
N THR A 19 -67.37 -22.97 -19.38
CA THR A 19 -68.64 -22.29 -19.17
C THR A 19 -68.57 -21.27 -18.03
N LEU A 20 -69.01 -20.04 -18.34
CA LEU A 20 -69.03 -18.87 -17.48
C LEU A 20 -70.10 -19.00 -16.37
N PHE A 21 -69.68 -19.41 -15.17
CA PHE A 21 -70.31 -18.89 -13.95
C PHE A 21 -69.60 -17.59 -13.63
N ALA A 22 -70.29 -16.47 -13.83
CA ALA A 22 -69.86 -15.14 -13.39
C ALA A 22 -69.97 -15.06 -11.85
N GLY A 23 -69.11 -15.82 -11.16
CA GLY A 23 -68.70 -15.45 -9.82
C GLY A 23 -67.93 -14.14 -9.97
N VAL A 24 -68.33 -13.10 -9.25
CA VAL A 24 -67.60 -11.85 -9.16
C VAL A 24 -66.28 -12.17 -8.46
N VAL A 25 -65.27 -12.64 -9.21
CA VAL A 25 -63.89 -12.65 -8.76
C VAL A 25 -63.50 -11.18 -8.72
N ASN A 26 -63.62 -10.59 -7.54
CA ASN A 26 -62.88 -9.38 -7.24
C ASN A 26 -61.41 -9.75 -7.45
N ALA A 27 -60.83 -9.36 -8.58
CA ALA A 27 -59.39 -9.41 -8.76
C ALA A 27 -58.82 -8.63 -7.59
N ASP A 28 -58.02 -9.29 -6.77
CA ASP A 28 -57.37 -8.65 -5.64
C ASP A 28 -56.43 -7.57 -6.20
N THR A 29 -56.89 -6.32 -6.17
CA THR A 29 -56.14 -5.14 -6.62
C THR A 29 -55.25 -4.59 -5.52
N THR A 30 -54.99 -5.36 -4.46
CA THR A 30 -54.00 -4.95 -3.47
C THR A 30 -52.63 -5.04 -4.13
N ASP A 31 -52.07 -3.87 -4.50
CA ASP A 31 -50.67 -3.80 -4.91
C ASP A 31 -49.84 -4.54 -3.86
N PRO A 32 -49.04 -5.55 -4.24
CA PRO A 32 -48.27 -6.31 -3.27
C PRO A 32 -47.37 -5.33 -2.52
N ALA A 33 -47.53 -5.28 -1.19
CA ALA A 33 -46.68 -4.46 -0.35
C ALA A 33 -45.20 -4.79 -0.62
N PRO A 34 -44.31 -3.79 -0.72
CA PRO A 34 -42.90 -4.06 -0.97
C PRO A 34 -42.35 -4.95 0.14
N LEU A 35 -41.78 -6.09 -0.25
CA LEU A 35 -41.08 -6.97 0.68
C LEU A 35 -39.71 -6.37 0.97
N ILE A 36 -39.51 -5.89 2.19
CA ILE A 36 -38.24 -5.33 2.66
C ILE A 36 -37.49 -6.45 3.37
N GLY A 37 -36.27 -6.75 2.90
CA GLY A 37 -35.32 -7.61 3.59
C GLY A 37 -34.24 -6.78 4.27
N GLU A 38 -33.86 -7.15 5.49
CA GLU A 38 -32.72 -6.54 6.18
C GLU A 38 -31.44 -7.36 5.93
N SER A 39 -30.30 -6.70 5.84
CA SER A 39 -28.98 -7.33 5.71
C SER A 39 -28.00 -6.62 6.67
N SER A 40 -27.12 -7.39 7.30
CA SER A 40 -26.10 -6.87 8.21
C SER A 40 -24.76 -7.55 7.94
N ILE A 41 -23.68 -6.77 8.03
CA ILE A 41 -22.29 -7.23 7.94
C ILE A 41 -21.57 -6.70 9.18
N VAL A 42 -20.77 -7.57 9.80
CA VAL A 42 -19.88 -7.21 10.91
C VAL A 42 -18.45 -7.31 10.39
N ILE A 43 -17.69 -6.23 10.51
CA ILE A 43 -16.26 -6.17 10.17
C ILE A 43 -15.49 -6.05 11.48
N ASN A 44 -14.46 -6.88 11.65
CA ASN A 44 -13.58 -6.84 12.82
C ASN A 44 -12.24 -6.25 12.41
N ALA A 45 -11.66 -5.40 13.27
CA ALA A 45 -10.33 -4.85 13.06
C ALA A 45 -9.26 -5.96 13.11
N GLY A 46 -8.25 -5.83 12.27
CA GLY A 46 -7.02 -6.63 12.25
C GLY A 46 -5.81 -5.85 12.76
N ALA A 47 -4.63 -6.29 12.35
CA ALA A 47 -3.35 -5.65 12.67
C ALA A 47 -2.83 -4.80 11.50
N ILE A 48 -1.80 -4.00 11.78
CA ILE A 48 -0.95 -3.39 10.76
C ILE A 48 0.33 -4.22 10.60
N THR A 49 0.76 -4.48 9.36
CA THR A 49 1.95 -5.27 9.04
C THR A 49 2.80 -4.65 7.94
N LEU A 50 4.11 -4.81 8.06
CA LEU A 50 5.08 -4.56 6.98
C LEU A 50 5.42 -5.90 6.34
N ASP A 51 4.88 -6.14 5.16
CA ASP A 51 4.93 -7.45 4.49
C ASP A 51 6.18 -7.59 3.62
N THR A 52 6.58 -6.52 2.92
CA THR A 52 7.80 -6.47 2.10
C THR A 52 8.52 -5.12 2.22
N VAL A 53 9.83 -5.13 2.01
CA VAL A 53 10.70 -3.95 1.90
C VAL A 53 11.67 -4.14 0.72
N PRO A 54 12.01 -3.09 -0.02
CA PRO A 54 12.98 -3.17 -1.11
C PRO A 54 14.41 -3.31 -0.60
N SER A 55 15.25 -3.95 -1.40
CA SER A 55 16.70 -3.76 -1.26
C SER A 55 17.11 -2.53 -2.08
N LEU A 56 17.90 -1.65 -1.46
CA LEU A 56 18.44 -0.45 -2.08
C LEU A 56 19.90 -0.71 -2.51
N THR A 57 20.21 -0.42 -3.76
CA THR A 57 21.60 -0.46 -4.26
C THR A 57 21.97 0.92 -4.76
N PHE A 58 23.08 1.43 -4.23
CA PHE A 58 23.68 2.70 -4.63
C PHE A 58 24.85 2.36 -5.54
N GLU A 59 24.78 2.77 -6.81
CA GLU A 59 25.78 2.45 -7.83
C GLU A 59 27.18 3.03 -7.48
N ASP A 60 28.18 2.79 -8.33
CA ASP A 60 29.52 3.34 -8.14
C ASP A 60 29.50 4.87 -8.00
N GLN A 61 30.12 5.38 -6.93
CA GLN A 61 30.22 6.81 -6.65
C GLN A 61 31.67 7.29 -6.63
N ASP A 62 31.90 8.46 -7.21
CA ASP A 62 33.17 9.18 -7.07
C ASP A 62 33.23 9.93 -5.73
N ILE A 63 34.34 9.82 -5.03
CA ILE A 63 34.57 10.60 -3.80
C ILE A 63 34.90 12.04 -4.18
N THR A 64 34.16 13.00 -3.61
CA THR A 64 34.45 14.44 -3.75
C THR A 64 34.89 15.05 -2.41
N GLU A 65 35.43 16.27 -2.44
CA GLU A 65 35.82 17.00 -1.22
C GLU A 65 34.62 17.27 -0.29
N ASP A 66 33.41 17.37 -0.86
CA ASP A 66 32.17 17.69 -0.14
C ASP A 66 31.36 16.42 0.26
N GLY A 67 31.92 15.22 0.08
CA GLY A 67 31.21 13.94 0.26
C GLY A 67 30.54 13.45 -1.02
N PHE A 68 29.37 12.80 -0.92
CA PHE A 68 28.54 12.48 -2.08
C PHE A 68 27.04 12.42 -1.74
N ILE A 69 26.23 12.60 -2.77
CA ILE A 69 24.83 12.19 -2.83
C ILE A 69 24.73 11.14 -3.92
N SER A 70 24.32 9.93 -3.56
CA SER A 70 24.15 8.83 -4.49
C SER A 70 22.68 8.64 -4.75
N ASP A 71 22.28 8.67 -6.01
CA ASP A 71 21.01 8.08 -6.40
C ASP A 71 21.14 6.55 -6.33
N GLY A 72 20.07 5.90 -5.91
CA GLY A 72 19.99 4.45 -5.75
C GLY A 72 18.76 3.87 -6.43
N GLU A 73 18.91 2.64 -6.88
CA GLU A 73 17.82 1.85 -7.45
C GLU A 73 17.20 0.97 -6.36
N ALA A 74 15.87 0.91 -6.35
CA ALA A 74 15.10 -0.03 -5.55
C ALA A 74 14.77 -1.27 -6.39
N SER A 75 14.99 -2.44 -5.81
CA SER A 75 14.76 -3.73 -6.51
C SER A 75 13.34 -4.29 -6.34
N ASP A 76 12.54 -3.73 -5.45
CA ASP A 76 11.19 -4.22 -5.09
C ASP A 76 10.32 -3.05 -4.57
N VAL A 77 9.13 -3.35 -4.06
CA VAL A 77 8.17 -2.41 -3.47
C VAL A 77 8.11 -2.56 -1.95
N PHE A 78 7.69 -1.49 -1.27
CA PHE A 78 7.17 -1.65 0.09
C PHE A 78 5.75 -2.20 0.02
N THR A 79 5.43 -3.22 0.82
CA THR A 79 4.05 -3.67 1.00
C THR A 79 3.66 -3.49 2.46
N ILE A 80 2.65 -2.68 2.70
CA ILE A 80 2.08 -2.43 4.02
C ILE A 80 0.61 -2.82 4.01
N THR A 81 0.17 -3.57 5.01
CA THR A 81 -1.24 -3.92 5.17
C THR A 81 -1.76 -3.36 6.49
N ASP A 82 -2.68 -2.39 6.44
CA ASP A 82 -3.36 -1.85 7.62
C ASP A 82 -4.81 -2.32 7.68
N LEU A 83 -5.11 -3.29 8.56
CA LEU A 83 -6.47 -3.81 8.75
C LEU A 83 -7.14 -3.23 9.99
N ARG A 84 -6.58 -2.19 10.62
CA ARG A 84 -7.14 -1.62 11.86
C ARG A 84 -8.49 -0.95 11.60
N GLY A 85 -8.71 -0.43 10.39
CA GLY A 85 -9.99 0.14 9.97
C GLY A 85 -10.35 1.42 10.72
N GLY A 86 -9.35 2.16 11.19
CA GLY A 86 -9.51 3.40 11.96
C GLY A 86 -8.89 4.60 11.27
N ASP A 87 -8.92 5.72 11.98
CA ASP A 87 -8.53 7.04 11.46
C ASP A 87 -7.08 7.41 11.85
N THR A 88 -6.23 6.42 12.11
CA THR A 88 -4.83 6.63 12.52
C THR A 88 -3.91 6.29 11.36
N GLY A 89 -3.10 7.26 10.93
CA GLY A 89 -2.06 7.04 9.93
C GLY A 89 -0.93 6.11 10.41
N TRP A 90 0.05 5.88 9.55
CA TRP A 90 1.23 5.09 9.88
C TRP A 90 2.51 5.79 9.41
N ILE A 91 3.63 5.47 10.07
CA ILE A 91 4.96 5.89 9.66
C ILE A 91 5.86 4.67 9.49
N LEU A 92 6.70 4.72 8.46
CA LEU A 92 7.78 3.77 8.27
C LEU A 92 9.10 4.48 8.59
N ASN A 93 9.74 4.02 9.65
CA ASN A 93 11.06 4.45 10.04
C ASN A 93 12.11 3.50 9.46
N ALA A 94 13.30 4.04 9.19
CA ALA A 94 14.47 3.30 8.77
C ALA A 94 15.66 3.63 9.68
N VAL A 95 16.52 2.63 9.87
CA VAL A 95 17.82 2.77 10.54
C VAL A 95 18.84 2.03 9.67
N ALA A 96 19.85 2.73 9.17
CA ALA A 96 21.02 2.07 8.62
C ALA A 96 21.87 1.52 9.78
N SER A 97 22.25 0.25 9.67
CA SER A 97 23.38 -0.28 10.43
C SER A 97 24.66 0.47 10.06
N GLU A 98 25.75 0.18 10.79
CA GLU A 98 27.09 0.52 10.31
C GLU A 98 27.26 -0.03 8.88
N LEU A 99 27.32 0.87 7.89
CA LEU A 99 27.65 0.54 6.51
C LEU A 99 29.16 0.44 6.46
N THR A 100 29.71 -0.76 6.56
CA THR A 100 31.14 -0.95 6.80
C THR A 100 31.88 -1.27 5.50
N LEU A 101 33.05 -0.67 5.33
CA LEU A 101 33.97 -0.95 4.23
C LEU A 101 34.38 -2.43 4.26
N THR A 102 34.07 -3.18 3.21
CA THR A 102 34.35 -4.63 3.07
C THR A 102 35.82 -5.02 3.30
N THR A 103 36.75 -4.09 3.07
CA THR A 103 38.20 -4.32 3.21
C THR A 103 38.78 -3.82 4.54
N GLY A 104 37.97 -3.34 5.48
CA GLY A 104 38.44 -2.78 6.74
C GLY A 104 37.34 -2.60 7.81
N ALA A 105 37.63 -1.76 8.80
CA ALA A 105 36.68 -1.39 9.87
C ALA A 105 36.47 0.13 9.81
N TYR A 106 35.93 0.59 8.68
CA TYR A 106 35.57 2.00 8.49
C TYR A 106 34.13 2.07 8.07
N ASP A 107 33.33 2.79 8.85
CA ASP A 107 31.91 2.93 8.59
C ASP A 107 31.65 4.17 7.75
N LEU A 108 30.75 4.04 6.78
CA LEU A 108 30.27 5.15 5.97
C LEU A 108 29.44 6.07 6.88
N PRO A 109 29.85 7.34 7.07
CA PRO A 109 29.09 8.29 7.87
C PRO A 109 27.90 8.80 7.06
N VAL A 110 26.86 7.96 6.92
CA VAL A 110 25.62 8.34 6.25
C VAL A 110 24.97 9.48 7.04
N SER A 111 24.52 10.50 6.33
CA SER A 111 23.79 11.62 6.93
C SER A 111 22.30 11.46 6.75
N ASP A 112 21.82 11.10 5.56
CA ASP A 112 20.39 11.00 5.26
C ASP A 112 20.09 9.92 4.21
N LEU A 113 18.89 9.34 4.32
CA LEU A 113 18.24 8.56 3.26
C LEU A 113 16.96 9.27 2.86
N THR A 114 16.76 9.41 1.55
CA THR A 114 15.52 9.92 0.97
C THR A 114 14.89 8.83 0.12
N ILE A 115 13.58 8.61 0.29
CA ILE A 115 12.78 7.71 -0.54
C ILE A 115 11.67 8.52 -1.18
N THR A 116 11.55 8.43 -2.50
CA THR A 116 10.47 9.06 -3.27
C THR A 116 9.58 7.95 -3.84
N PRO A 117 8.33 7.82 -3.37
CA PRO A 117 7.36 6.91 -3.96
C PRO A 117 7.04 7.28 -5.41
N ALA A 118 6.74 6.29 -6.25
CA ALA A 118 6.35 6.52 -7.63
C ALA A 118 4.95 7.12 -7.78
N GLU A 119 4.83 8.04 -8.74
CA GLU A 119 3.53 8.62 -9.09
C GLU A 119 2.58 7.52 -9.61
N GLY A 120 1.50 7.28 -8.88
CA GLY A 120 0.45 6.33 -9.25
C GLY A 120 0.64 4.89 -8.77
N GLY A 121 1.75 4.56 -8.09
CA GLY A 121 1.90 3.29 -7.37
C GLY A 121 1.07 3.26 -6.08
N ILE A 122 0.83 4.44 -5.51
CA ILE A 122 -0.04 4.61 -4.35
C ILE A 122 -1.45 4.91 -4.88
N GLU A 123 -2.35 3.92 -4.86
CA GLU A 123 -3.77 4.16 -5.20
C GLU A 123 -4.44 5.18 -4.24
N ASP A 124 -3.78 5.50 -3.13
CA ASP A 124 -4.17 6.49 -2.13
C ASP A 124 -3.17 7.65 -2.09
N SER A 125 -3.59 8.90 -2.30
CA SER A 125 -2.71 10.06 -2.46
C SER A 125 -1.91 10.46 -1.21
N ASP A 126 -2.07 9.72 -0.13
CA ASP A 126 -1.75 10.15 1.22
C ASP A 126 -0.44 9.55 1.74
N VAL A 127 0.21 8.67 0.97
CA VAL A 127 1.58 8.22 1.26
C VAL A 127 2.59 9.23 0.73
N THR A 128 3.49 9.69 1.59
CA THR A 128 4.53 10.66 1.23
C THR A 128 5.92 10.16 1.58
N GLY A 129 6.85 10.36 0.64
CA GLY A 129 8.28 10.17 0.84
C GLY A 129 8.88 11.29 1.69
N ILE A 130 9.78 10.94 2.61
CA ILE A 130 10.49 11.89 3.47
C ILE A 130 11.99 11.57 3.46
N SER A 131 12.78 12.56 3.84
CA SER A 131 14.21 12.42 4.11
C SER A 131 14.45 12.38 5.62
N GLY A 132 15.25 11.45 6.09
CA GLY A 132 15.60 11.33 7.50
C GLY A 132 17.04 10.90 7.71
N ASN A 133 17.63 11.35 8.82
CA ASN A 133 18.92 10.83 9.27
C ASN A 133 18.71 9.44 9.83
N ILE A 134 19.25 8.45 9.12
CA ILE A 134 19.10 7.04 9.47
C ILE A 134 20.38 6.43 10.07
N TYR A 135 21.45 7.20 10.26
CA TYR A 135 22.71 6.65 10.74
C TYR A 135 22.68 6.49 12.26
N GLN A 136 22.63 5.23 12.70
CA GLN A 136 22.54 4.85 14.11
C GLN A 136 21.33 5.47 14.85
N THR A 137 20.39 6.05 14.11
CA THR A 137 19.21 6.78 14.60
C THR A 137 18.02 6.41 13.71
N GLU A 138 16.82 6.32 14.30
CA GLU A 138 15.59 6.15 13.52
C GLU A 138 15.22 7.43 12.79
N GLY A 139 15.08 7.33 11.46
CA GLY A 139 14.57 8.40 10.60
C GLY A 139 13.30 7.94 9.88
N THR A 140 12.28 8.79 9.82
CA THR A 140 11.06 8.51 9.05
C THR A 140 11.32 8.69 7.56
N ILE A 141 10.98 7.68 6.77
CA ILE A 141 11.21 7.67 5.32
C ILE A 141 9.91 7.60 4.51
N LEU A 142 8.84 7.07 5.09
CA LEU A 142 7.48 7.10 4.54
C LEU A 142 6.50 7.43 5.66
N LYS A 143 5.43 8.12 5.30
CA LYS A 143 4.25 8.27 6.16
C LYS A 143 2.99 8.16 5.32
N ALA A 144 1.90 7.73 5.93
CA ALA A 144 0.57 7.74 5.36
C ALA A 144 -0.40 8.39 6.33
N GLY A 145 -1.28 9.22 5.79
CA GLY A 145 -2.29 9.92 6.57
C GLY A 145 -3.38 9.00 7.15
N PRO A 146 -4.36 9.56 7.87
CA PRO A 146 -5.53 8.82 8.32
C PRO A 146 -6.29 8.21 7.14
N ASP A 147 -7.15 7.23 7.41
CA ASP A 147 -7.98 6.53 6.42
C ASP A 147 -7.23 5.64 5.42
N THR A 148 -5.90 5.61 5.45
CA THR A 148 -5.05 4.73 4.63
C THR A 148 -5.07 3.28 5.14
N ASN A 149 -6.21 2.62 4.96
CA ASN A 149 -6.43 1.22 5.34
C ASN A 149 -6.23 0.27 4.15
N GLY A 150 -6.22 -1.04 4.41
CA GLY A 150 -6.08 -2.08 3.41
C GLY A 150 -4.62 -2.38 3.05
N LYS A 151 -4.43 -3.06 1.92
CA LYS A 151 -3.11 -3.40 1.39
C LYS A 151 -2.62 -2.27 0.47
N GLN A 152 -1.43 -1.77 0.73
CA GLN A 152 -0.75 -0.74 -0.03
C GLN A 152 0.55 -1.32 -0.59
N GLU A 153 0.75 -1.19 -1.89
CA GLU A 153 1.99 -1.50 -2.59
C GLU A 153 2.60 -0.17 -3.02
N ILE A 154 3.82 0.13 -2.56
CA ILE A 154 4.47 1.42 -2.77
C ILE A 154 5.74 1.18 -3.59
N ASP A 155 5.63 1.46 -4.88
CA ASP A 155 6.77 1.55 -5.78
C ASP A 155 7.68 2.71 -5.37
N VAL A 156 8.99 2.51 -5.46
CA VAL A 156 10.00 3.55 -5.22
C VAL A 156 10.47 4.08 -6.58
N ASP A 157 10.21 5.35 -6.88
CA ASP A 157 10.67 6.00 -8.12
C ASP A 157 12.13 6.41 -8.02
N SER A 158 12.54 6.92 -6.87
CA SER A 158 13.95 7.23 -6.59
C SER A 158 14.28 7.03 -5.12
N SER A 159 15.54 6.67 -4.88
CA SER A 159 16.14 6.70 -3.55
C SER A 159 17.45 7.47 -3.61
N SER A 160 17.81 8.18 -2.54
CA SER A 160 19.13 8.81 -2.46
C SER A 160 19.74 8.71 -1.08
N LEU A 161 21.05 8.49 -1.04
CA LEU A 161 21.85 8.39 0.17
C LEU A 161 22.89 9.51 0.18
N SER A 162 22.93 10.30 1.24
CA SER A 162 23.99 11.29 1.46
C SER A 162 24.97 10.77 2.50
N ALA A 163 26.27 11.01 2.27
CA ALA A 163 27.31 10.70 3.23
C ALA A 163 28.25 11.90 3.44
N GLY A 164 28.74 12.03 4.67
CA GLY A 164 29.59 13.15 5.08
C GLY A 164 31.03 13.10 4.55
N GLU A 165 31.85 13.99 5.09
CA GLU A 165 33.26 14.11 4.74
C GLU A 165 34.12 12.94 5.30
N ALA A 166 35.35 12.79 4.79
CA ALA A 166 36.36 11.79 5.19
C ALA A 166 36.16 10.33 4.71
N LEU A 167 35.46 10.15 3.60
CA LEU A 167 35.20 8.86 2.97
C LEU A 167 36.48 8.09 2.57
N LYS A 168 36.42 6.76 2.65
CA LYS A 168 37.45 5.86 2.08
C LYS A 168 36.93 5.19 0.82
N ALA A 169 37.82 5.01 -0.16
CA ALA A 169 37.49 4.28 -1.38
C ALA A 169 37.30 2.78 -1.11
N GLY A 170 36.28 2.19 -1.74
CA GLY A 170 35.99 0.76 -1.74
C GLY A 170 34.48 0.49 -1.60
N THR A 171 34.14 -0.79 -1.47
CA THR A 171 32.74 -1.23 -1.36
C THR A 171 32.30 -1.22 0.10
N TYR A 172 31.19 -0.55 0.38
CA TYR A 172 30.51 -0.57 1.67
C TYR A 172 29.32 -1.51 1.62
N GLU A 173 29.12 -2.28 2.69
CA GLU A 173 27.98 -3.18 2.83
C GLU A 173 27.33 -2.98 4.20
N GLY A 174 26.02 -3.19 4.28
CA GLY A 174 25.27 -3.06 5.51
C GLY A 174 23.79 -3.35 5.28
N THR A 175 23.00 -3.13 6.32
CA THR A 175 21.57 -3.42 6.34
C THR A 175 20.80 -2.19 6.77
N ILE A 176 19.69 -1.92 6.09
CA ILE A 176 18.70 -0.93 6.56
C ILE A 176 17.58 -1.71 7.22
N THR A 177 17.33 -1.41 8.49
CA THR A 177 16.22 -1.99 9.26
C THR A 177 15.04 -1.04 9.21
N TYR A 178 13.85 -1.59 9.00
CA TYR A 178 12.61 -0.82 8.92
C TYR A 178 11.68 -1.14 10.08
N THR A 179 11.05 -0.11 10.64
CA THR A 179 10.08 -0.22 11.73
C THR A 179 8.80 0.49 11.33
N LEU A 180 7.68 -0.23 11.35
CA LEU A 180 6.35 0.33 11.11
C LEU A 180 5.69 0.71 12.44
N GLY A 181 5.11 1.90 12.52
CA GLY A 181 4.43 2.40 13.70
C GLY A 181 3.30 3.37 13.37
N ASP A 182 2.63 3.84 14.41
CA ASP A 182 1.52 4.80 14.27
C ASP A 182 2.05 6.20 13.98
N GLU A 183 1.38 6.94 13.10
CA GLU A 183 1.62 8.37 12.96
C GLU A 183 1.12 9.10 14.22
N ILE A 184 2.03 9.67 14.99
CA ILE A 184 1.68 10.51 16.15
C ILE A 184 1.42 11.92 15.63
N THR A 185 0.18 12.38 15.72
CA THR A 185 -0.17 13.78 15.46
C THR A 185 0.29 14.63 16.65
N GLU A 186 1.29 15.49 16.43
CA GLU A 186 1.72 16.51 17.41
C GLU A 186 0.72 17.69 17.52
#